data_AF-N9EA61-F1
#
_entry.id   AF-N9EA61-F1
#
_cell.length_a   1.000
_cell.length_b   1.000
_cell.length_c   1.000
_cell.angle_alpha   90.00
_cell.angle_beta   90.00
_cell.angle_gamma   90.00
#
_symmetry.space_group_name_H-M   'P 1'
#
loop_
_entity.id
_entity.type
_entity.pdbx_description
1 polymer ?
#
loop_
_entity_poly.entity_id
_entity_poly.type
_entity_poly.pdbx_seq_one_letter_code
_entity_poly.pdbx_strand_id
1 'polypeptide(L)'
;MLKGFIAGLAVANAFEWFAHKYILHGVHRPGQPRYSPVPKSMESHWAHHREVRKQEFSDDCYVEGVEHWRTRNEIMSLAVVAGVASVAFYPISKGMSLAALYSAGNYYYVHRRAHLEPDWARRTIPWHYDHHMNSNQDANWCVTRPWFDYVMGTRVVSSADLKEANPLGLPLPTALSKVLTQAIESVFPAKWVEQKPKLVAAQVEDEQQQESVA
;
A
#
# COMPACT_ATOMS: atom_id res chain seq x y z
N MET A 1 -28.59 5.22 -6.54
CA MET A 1 -27.76 5.10 -5.32
C MET A 1 -26.63 4.09 -5.49
N LEU A 2 -26.91 2.79 -5.66
CA LEU A 2 -25.89 1.72 -5.66
C LEU A 2 -24.83 1.81 -6.77
N LYS A 3 -25.23 2.02 -8.04
CA LYS A 3 -24.28 2.18 -9.17
C LYS A 3 -23.28 3.30 -8.91
N GLY A 4 -23.78 4.43 -8.40
CA GLY A 4 -22.95 5.57 -8.02
C GLY A 4 -22.01 5.26 -6.86
N PHE A 5 -22.46 4.48 -5.88
CA PHE A 5 -21.59 4.02 -4.79
C PHE A 5 -20.44 3.14 -5.30
N ILE A 6 -20.73 2.15 -6.15
CA ILE A 6 -19.71 1.28 -6.75
C ILE A 6 -18.70 2.08 -7.58
N ALA A 7 -19.18 3.00 -8.43
CA ALA A 7 -18.29 3.89 -9.18
C ALA A 7 -17.44 4.77 -8.25
N GLY A 8 -18.04 5.27 -7.17
CA GLY A 8 -17.33 6.04 -6.14
C GLY A 8 -16.24 5.26 -5.43
N LEU A 9 -16.43 3.95 -5.17
CA LEU A 9 -15.37 3.09 -4.60
C LEU A 9 -14.17 2.96 -5.55
N ALA A 10 -14.43 2.77 -6.85
CA ALA A 10 -13.36 2.70 -7.85
C ALA A 10 -12.58 4.02 -7.94
N VAL A 11 -13.29 5.16 -7.93
CA VAL A 11 -12.68 6.50 -7.92
C VAL A 11 -11.88 6.73 -6.63
N ALA A 12 -12.39 6.30 -5.48
CA ALA A 12 -11.69 6.46 -4.21
C ALA A 12 -10.40 5.63 -4.16
N ASN A 13 -10.40 4.38 -4.65
CA ASN A 13 -9.19 3.57 -4.73
C ASN A 13 -8.16 4.12 -5.74
N ALA A 14 -8.64 4.72 -6.85
CA ALA A 14 -7.79 5.46 -7.78
C ALA A 14 -7.10 6.66 -7.10
N PHE A 15 -7.88 7.42 -6.32
CA PHE A 15 -7.38 8.55 -5.57
C PHE A 15 -6.43 8.12 -4.46
N GLU A 16 -6.71 7.02 -3.76
CA GLU A 16 -5.83 6.41 -2.76
C GLU A 16 -4.45 6.12 -3.37
N TRP A 17 -4.41 5.41 -4.50
CA TRP A 17 -3.16 5.16 -5.25
C TRP A 17 -2.43 6.46 -5.63
N PHE A 18 -3.16 7.43 -6.17
CA PHE A 18 -2.59 8.70 -6.61
C PHE A 18 -2.00 9.50 -5.44
N ALA A 19 -2.78 9.66 -4.36
CA ALA A 19 -2.39 10.42 -3.19
C ALA A 19 -1.21 9.75 -2.50
N HIS A 20 -1.23 8.43 -2.35
CA HIS A 20 -0.15 7.71 -1.71
C HIS A 20 1.17 7.86 -2.48
N LYS A 21 1.14 7.72 -3.81
CA LYS A 21 2.31 7.91 -4.66
C LYS A 21 2.82 9.35 -4.72
N TYR A 22 1.95 10.30 -5.04
CA TYR A 22 2.38 11.66 -5.42
C TYR A 22 2.29 12.68 -4.29
N ILE A 23 1.47 12.44 -3.27
CA ILE A 23 1.31 13.34 -2.11
C ILE A 23 2.08 12.80 -0.92
N LEU A 24 1.93 11.51 -0.59
CA LEU A 24 2.52 10.93 0.62
C LEU A 24 3.97 10.47 0.41
N HIS A 25 4.28 9.79 -0.69
CA HIS A 25 5.68 9.48 -1.04
C HIS A 25 6.37 10.63 -1.76
N GLY A 26 5.63 11.37 -2.58
CA GLY A 26 6.15 12.49 -3.35
C GLY A 26 6.92 12.07 -4.59
N VAL A 27 7.10 13.02 -5.51
CA VAL A 27 7.77 12.82 -6.80
C VAL A 27 9.28 12.91 -6.64
N HIS A 28 10.01 11.90 -7.12
CA HIS A 28 11.47 11.94 -7.19
C HIS A 28 11.95 13.05 -8.13
N ARG A 29 13.00 13.77 -7.71
CA ARG A 29 13.64 14.83 -8.49
C ARG A 29 15.15 14.62 -8.46
N PRO A 30 15.83 14.45 -9.60
CA PRO A 30 17.27 14.23 -9.63
C PRO A 30 18.05 15.32 -8.88
N GLY A 31 18.90 14.92 -7.94
CA GLY A 31 19.71 15.84 -7.12
C GLY A 31 18.91 16.70 -6.14
N GLN A 32 17.63 16.42 -5.90
CA GLN A 32 16.75 17.19 -5.03
C GLN A 32 15.92 16.27 -4.11
N PRO A 33 15.44 16.78 -2.97
CA PRO A 33 14.45 16.06 -2.17
C PRO A 33 13.16 15.80 -2.97
N ARG A 34 12.41 14.76 -2.60
CA ARG A 34 11.09 14.49 -3.19
C ARG A 34 10.17 15.69 -3.03
N TYR A 35 9.31 15.91 -4.02
CA TYR A 35 8.32 16.98 -4.00
C TYR A 35 6.93 16.45 -3.65
N SER A 36 6.24 17.15 -2.76
CA SER A 36 4.81 16.95 -2.50
C SER A 36 4.13 18.32 -2.38
N PRO A 37 2.91 18.47 -2.89
CA PRO A 37 2.09 19.66 -2.64
C PRO A 37 1.63 19.77 -1.18
N VAL A 38 1.78 18.70 -0.38
CA VAL A 38 1.43 18.67 1.05
C VAL A 38 2.63 18.16 1.87
N PRO A 39 3.69 18.97 2.05
CA PRO A 39 4.97 18.53 2.63
C PRO A 39 4.83 17.88 4.01
N LYS A 40 3.92 18.39 4.87
CA LYS A 40 3.69 17.83 6.20
C LYS A 40 3.13 16.41 6.17
N SER A 41 2.24 16.11 5.22
CA SER A 41 1.72 14.75 5.04
C SER A 41 2.78 13.81 4.48
N MET A 42 3.64 14.30 3.57
CA MET A 42 4.80 13.54 3.10
C MET A 42 5.78 13.24 4.25
N GLU A 43 6.10 14.24 5.07
CA GLU A 43 6.97 14.06 6.25
C GLU A 43 6.41 13.02 7.23
N SER A 44 5.11 13.14 7.57
CA SER A 44 4.39 12.20 8.41
C SER A 44 4.46 10.78 7.85
N HIS A 45 4.28 10.64 6.53
CA HIS A 45 4.26 9.34 5.84
C HIS A 45 5.64 8.68 5.80
N TRP A 46 6.69 9.43 5.47
CA TRP A 46 8.05 8.90 5.51
C TRP A 46 8.52 8.56 6.94
N ALA A 47 8.06 9.30 7.95
CA ALA A 47 8.29 8.94 9.35
C ALA A 47 7.61 7.61 9.68
N HIS A 48 6.34 7.44 9.28
CA HIS A 48 5.61 6.19 9.41
C HIS A 48 6.37 5.01 8.77
N HIS A 49 6.83 5.13 7.52
CA HIS A 49 7.65 4.08 6.88
C HIS A 49 8.92 3.72 7.66
N ARG A 50 9.62 4.71 8.21
CA ARG A 50 10.86 4.46 8.96
C ARG A 50 10.59 3.69 10.26
N GLU A 51 9.54 4.04 10.99
CA GLU A 51 9.21 3.38 12.25
C GLU A 51 8.65 1.98 12.02
N VAL A 52 7.70 1.84 11.08
CA VAL A 52 7.11 0.54 10.69
C VAL A 52 8.16 -0.50 10.32
N ARG A 53 9.21 -0.10 9.61
CA ARG A 53 10.30 -1.04 9.23
C ARG A 53 11.19 -1.44 10.38
N LYS A 54 11.33 -0.61 11.42
CA LYS A 54 12.10 -0.92 12.62
C LYS A 54 11.30 -1.76 13.61
N GLN A 55 9.97 -1.69 13.53
CA GLN A 55 9.05 -2.32 14.46
C GLN A 55 8.25 -3.47 13.82
N GLU A 56 8.86 -4.21 12.89
CA GLU A 56 8.25 -5.41 12.30
C GLU A 56 6.81 -5.20 11.78
N PHE A 57 6.57 -4.04 11.16
CA PHE A 57 5.31 -3.57 10.60
C PHE A 57 4.32 -2.89 11.58
N SER A 58 4.63 -2.80 12.88
CA SER A 58 3.80 -2.03 13.82
C SER A 58 4.10 -0.52 13.80
N ASP A 59 3.20 0.29 14.34
CA ASP A 59 3.46 1.73 14.54
C ASP A 59 2.80 2.26 15.82
N ASP A 60 3.64 2.70 16.76
CA ASP A 60 3.22 3.23 18.06
C ASP A 60 2.30 4.45 17.98
N CYS A 61 2.32 5.24 16.89
CA CYS A 61 1.40 6.38 16.80
C CYS A 61 -0.08 5.98 16.83
N TYR A 62 -0.39 4.75 16.41
CA TYR A 62 -1.76 4.22 16.46
C TYR A 62 -2.16 3.71 17.85
N VAL A 63 -1.18 3.39 18.69
CA VAL A 63 -1.36 3.08 20.12
C VAL A 63 -1.67 4.38 20.87
N GLU A 64 -0.87 5.43 20.64
CA GLU A 64 -1.09 6.77 21.19
C GLU A 64 -2.37 7.43 20.65
N GLY A 65 -2.82 7.03 19.46
CA GLY A 65 -4.05 7.53 18.86
C GLY A 65 -3.97 9.03 18.55
N VAL A 66 -5.03 9.77 18.86
CA VAL A 66 -5.15 11.20 18.52
C VAL A 66 -4.20 12.11 19.30
N GLU A 67 -3.51 11.60 20.33
CA GLU A 67 -2.46 12.33 21.04
C GLU A 67 -1.17 12.42 20.21
N HIS A 68 -0.96 11.47 19.29
CA HIS A 68 0.17 11.52 18.37
C HIS A 68 -0.15 12.38 17.13
N TRP A 69 0.77 13.26 16.75
CA TRP A 69 0.54 14.24 15.69
C TRP A 69 0.35 13.61 14.30
N ARG A 70 1.03 12.49 14.00
CA ARG A 70 0.89 11.75 12.73
C ARG A 70 -0.53 11.22 12.55
N THR A 71 -1.10 10.64 13.61
CA THR A 71 -2.49 10.16 13.62
C THR A 71 -3.49 11.31 13.43
N ARG A 72 -3.28 12.45 14.08
CA ARG A 72 -4.09 13.66 13.82
C ARG A 72 -3.96 14.13 12.38
N ASN A 73 -2.75 14.15 11.84
CA ASN A 73 -2.48 14.58 10.47
C ASN A 73 -3.20 13.69 9.45
N GLU A 74 -3.18 12.38 9.64
CA GLU A 74 -3.92 11.42 8.82
C GLU A 74 -5.44 11.67 8.90
N ILE A 75 -6.01 11.72 10.11
CA ILE A 75 -7.45 11.93 10.30
C ILE A 75 -7.91 13.25 9.68
N MET A 76 -7.17 14.34 9.91
CA MET A 76 -7.49 15.66 9.33
C MET A 76 -7.40 15.64 7.80
N SER A 77 -6.36 15.01 7.24
CA SER A 77 -6.20 14.91 5.79
C SER A 77 -7.35 14.12 5.15
N LEU A 78 -7.73 12.99 5.76
CA LEU A 78 -8.85 12.17 5.31
C LEU A 78 -10.19 12.92 5.43
N ALA A 79 -10.41 13.65 6.53
CA ALA A 79 -11.61 14.46 6.71
C ALA A 79 -11.74 15.56 5.64
N VAL A 80 -10.64 16.26 5.32
CA VAL A 80 -10.61 17.27 4.26
C VAL A 80 -10.93 16.66 2.90
N VAL A 81 -10.24 15.58 2.52
CA VAL A 81 -10.46 14.92 1.22
C VAL A 81 -11.88 14.39 1.12
N ALA A 82 -12.37 13.68 2.15
CA ALA A 82 -13.71 13.13 2.16
C ALA A 82 -14.78 14.22 2.08
N GLY A 83 -14.59 15.33 2.82
CA GLY A 83 -15.50 16.48 2.79
C GLY A 83 -15.58 17.13 1.40
N VAL A 84 -14.42 17.46 0.82
CA VAL A 84 -14.34 18.07 -0.51
C VAL A 84 -14.94 17.15 -1.58
N ALA A 85 -14.54 15.87 -1.60
CA ALA A 85 -15.06 14.90 -2.56
C ALA A 85 -16.56 14.67 -2.40
N SER A 86 -17.06 14.60 -1.16
CA SER A 86 -18.49 14.40 -0.89
C SER A 86 -19.33 15.55 -1.41
N VAL A 87 -18.90 16.80 -1.17
CA VAL A 87 -19.57 18.01 -1.67
C VAL A 87 -19.53 18.05 -3.19
N ALA A 88 -18.37 17.79 -3.79
CA ALA A 88 -18.21 17.78 -5.25
C ALA A 88 -19.08 16.71 -5.94
N PHE A 89 -19.20 15.53 -5.33
CA PHE A 89 -20.00 14.44 -5.89
C PHE A 89 -21.50 14.57 -5.59
N TYR A 90 -21.92 15.33 -4.57
CA TYR A 90 -23.32 15.38 -4.14
C TYR A 90 -24.31 15.77 -5.25
N PRO A 91 -24.06 16.81 -6.07
CA PRO A 91 -24.97 17.17 -7.15
C PRO A 91 -25.02 16.14 -8.28
N ILE A 92 -23.98 15.30 -8.43
CA ILE A 92 -23.86 14.31 -9.52
C ILE A 92 -24.44 12.96 -9.07
N SER A 93 -24.07 12.52 -7.87
CA SER A 93 -24.42 11.20 -7.35
C SER A 93 -24.25 11.15 -5.83
N LYS A 94 -25.36 11.10 -5.11
CA LYS A 94 -25.39 10.85 -3.66
C LYS A 94 -24.67 9.55 -3.28
N GLY A 95 -24.67 8.56 -4.17
CA GLY A 95 -23.94 7.31 -3.97
C GLY A 95 -22.42 7.51 -3.97
N MET A 96 -21.90 8.38 -4.84
CA MET A 96 -20.47 8.70 -4.86
C MET A 96 -20.06 9.53 -3.64
N SER A 97 -20.89 10.47 -3.19
CA SER A 97 -20.62 11.17 -1.93
C SER A 97 -20.55 10.21 -0.74
N LEU A 98 -21.49 9.25 -0.66
CA LEU A 98 -21.44 8.22 0.37
C LEU A 98 -20.19 7.35 0.25
N ALA A 99 -19.78 7.00 -0.97
CA ALA A 99 -18.55 6.23 -1.21
C ALA A 99 -17.30 6.99 -0.76
N ALA A 100 -17.23 8.31 -0.95
CA ALA A 100 -16.11 9.13 -0.47
C ALA A 100 -15.99 9.10 1.06
N LEU A 101 -17.10 9.30 1.78
CA LEU A 101 -17.14 9.19 3.25
C LEU A 101 -16.75 7.78 3.72
N TYR A 102 -17.36 6.75 3.12
CA TYR A 102 -17.07 5.37 3.45
C TYR A 102 -15.58 5.03 3.22
N SER A 103 -15.02 5.43 2.09
CA SER A 103 -13.65 5.07 1.73
C SER A 103 -12.62 5.71 2.65
N ALA A 104 -12.84 6.96 3.08
CA ALA A 104 -11.96 7.61 4.05
C ALA A 104 -11.99 6.91 5.42
N GLY A 105 -13.18 6.57 5.91
CA GLY A 105 -13.33 5.79 7.16
C GLY A 105 -12.72 4.39 7.05
N ASN A 106 -12.95 3.70 5.93
CA ASN A 106 -12.39 2.38 5.67
C ASN A 106 -10.87 2.42 5.55
N TYR A 107 -10.31 3.44 4.88
CA TYR A 107 -8.87 3.65 4.79
C TYR A 107 -8.26 3.77 6.19
N TYR A 108 -8.76 4.70 7.02
CA TYR A 108 -8.22 4.89 8.37
C TYR A 108 -8.32 3.63 9.21
N TYR A 109 -9.47 2.95 9.17
CA TYR A 109 -9.67 1.70 9.90
C TYR A 109 -8.69 0.61 9.47
N VAL A 110 -8.59 0.35 8.16
CA VAL A 110 -7.71 -0.70 7.62
C VAL A 110 -6.24 -0.37 7.88
N HIS A 111 -5.84 0.87 7.64
CA HIS A 111 -4.47 1.33 7.83
C HIS A 111 -4.05 1.23 9.31
N ARG A 112 -4.84 1.83 10.21
CA ARG A 112 -4.61 1.74 11.65
C ARG A 112 -4.57 0.29 12.13
N ARG A 113 -5.53 -0.53 11.71
CA ARG A 113 -5.58 -1.94 12.11
C ARG A 113 -4.35 -2.70 11.61
N ALA A 114 -3.89 -2.41 10.40
CA ALA A 114 -2.74 -3.09 9.82
C ALA A 114 -1.49 -2.96 10.68
N HIS A 115 -1.29 -1.77 11.26
CA HIS A 115 -0.13 -1.45 12.09
C HIS A 115 -0.33 -1.74 13.58
N LEU A 116 -1.55 -2.06 14.02
CA LEU A 116 -1.81 -2.59 15.36
C LEU A 116 -1.87 -4.12 15.40
N GLU A 117 -2.21 -4.75 14.27
CA GLU A 117 -2.29 -6.19 14.08
C GLU A 117 -1.49 -6.62 12.82
N PRO A 118 -0.13 -6.60 12.85
CA PRO A 118 0.69 -6.95 11.69
C PRO A 118 0.37 -8.32 11.07
N ASP A 119 0.09 -9.32 11.89
CA ASP A 119 -0.31 -10.65 11.41
C ASP A 119 -1.62 -10.64 10.63
N TRP A 120 -2.56 -9.79 11.02
CA TRP A 120 -3.80 -9.60 10.27
C TRP A 120 -3.51 -8.92 8.93
N ALA A 121 -2.63 -7.92 8.91
CA ALA A 121 -2.26 -7.21 7.70
C ALA A 121 -1.58 -8.13 6.70
N ARG A 122 -0.60 -8.92 7.15
CA ARG A 122 0.14 -9.89 6.34
C ARG A 122 -0.78 -10.86 5.62
N ARG A 123 -1.86 -11.30 6.27
CA ARG A 123 -2.82 -12.26 5.69
C ARG A 123 -3.92 -11.60 4.85
N THR A 124 -4.34 -10.38 5.20
CA THR A 124 -5.55 -9.77 4.64
C THR A 124 -5.27 -8.73 3.57
N ILE A 125 -4.20 -7.97 3.75
CA ILE A 125 -3.77 -6.89 2.86
C ILE A 125 -2.27 -7.00 2.56
N PRO A 126 -1.78 -8.15 2.06
CA PRO A 126 -0.35 -8.41 1.92
C PRO A 126 0.36 -7.40 0.98
N TRP A 127 -0.37 -6.75 0.07
CA TRP A 127 0.17 -5.66 -0.76
C TRP A 127 0.58 -4.44 0.07
N HIS A 128 -0.15 -4.10 1.14
CA HIS A 128 0.23 -3.01 2.05
C HIS A 128 1.41 -3.46 2.92
N TYR A 129 1.45 -4.72 3.31
CA TYR A 129 2.65 -5.29 3.96
C TYR A 129 3.89 -5.17 3.05
N ASP A 130 3.77 -5.59 1.80
CA ASP A 130 4.81 -5.44 0.78
C ASP A 130 5.22 -3.96 0.63
N HIS A 131 4.27 -3.02 0.62
CA HIS A 131 4.56 -1.58 0.49
C HIS A 131 5.60 -1.10 1.52
N HIS A 132 5.47 -1.52 2.78
CA HIS A 132 6.41 -1.13 3.83
C HIS A 132 7.66 -2.00 3.87
N MET A 133 7.50 -3.31 3.71
CA MET A 133 8.53 -4.29 4.07
C MET A 133 9.36 -4.77 2.88
N ASN A 134 8.90 -4.54 1.65
CA ASN A 134 9.67 -4.86 0.46
C ASN A 134 10.90 -3.94 0.34
N SER A 135 11.91 -4.41 -0.39
CA SER A 135 13.05 -3.63 -0.85
C SER A 135 12.65 -2.47 -1.78
N ASN A 136 11.59 -2.65 -2.57
CA ASN A 136 11.04 -1.60 -3.43
C ASN A 136 9.96 -0.80 -2.69
N GLN A 137 10.31 0.41 -2.23
CA GLN A 137 9.40 1.33 -1.57
C GLN A 137 8.57 2.19 -2.54
N ASP A 138 8.87 2.13 -3.85
CA ASP A 138 8.15 2.84 -4.90
C ASP A 138 7.15 1.92 -5.64
N ALA A 139 6.38 1.12 -4.89
CA ALA A 139 5.41 0.16 -5.38
C ALA A 139 4.28 -0.09 -4.35
N ASN A 140 3.20 -0.75 -4.78
CA ASN A 140 2.07 -1.14 -3.92
C ASN A 140 1.42 0.05 -3.17
N TRP A 141 0.93 1.04 -3.91
CA TRP A 141 0.43 2.30 -3.36
C TRP A 141 -0.96 2.22 -2.75
N CYS A 142 -1.75 1.18 -3.04
CA CYS A 142 -3.02 1.03 -2.39
C CYS A 142 -2.86 0.38 -1.01
N VAL A 143 -3.61 0.86 -0.04
CA VAL A 143 -3.75 0.30 1.31
C VAL A 143 -4.96 -0.62 1.38
N THR A 144 -6.13 -0.16 0.92
CA THR A 144 -7.41 -0.84 1.19
C THR A 144 -7.68 -2.00 0.24
N ARG A 145 -7.37 -1.83 -1.05
CA ARG A 145 -7.56 -2.80 -2.13
C ARG A 145 -6.49 -2.58 -3.20
N PRO A 146 -5.86 -3.63 -3.77
CA PRO A 146 -4.73 -3.44 -4.69
C PRO A 146 -5.17 -3.06 -6.11
N TRP A 147 -6.42 -2.65 -6.35
CA TRP A 147 -6.98 -2.57 -7.70
C TRP A 147 -6.19 -1.64 -8.61
N PHE A 148 -5.89 -0.42 -8.14
CA PHE A 148 -5.10 0.51 -8.93
C PHE A 148 -3.60 0.18 -8.97
N ASP A 149 -3.10 -0.65 -8.06
CA ASP A 149 -1.76 -1.21 -8.23
C ASP A 149 -1.66 -2.20 -9.38
N TYR A 150 -2.70 -2.99 -9.63
CA TYR A 150 -2.79 -3.80 -10.85
C TYR A 150 -2.96 -2.92 -12.09
N VAL A 151 -3.97 -2.05 -12.11
CA VAL A 151 -4.29 -1.21 -13.27
C VAL A 151 -3.09 -0.35 -13.70
N MET A 152 -2.34 0.18 -12.74
CA MET A 152 -1.18 1.04 -13.00
C MET A 152 0.15 0.28 -13.07
N GLY A 153 0.15 -1.06 -12.93
CA GLY A 153 1.34 -1.89 -13.01
C GLY A 153 2.37 -1.64 -11.90
N THR A 154 1.89 -1.26 -10.72
CA THR A 154 2.70 -0.97 -9.52
C THR A 154 2.59 -2.05 -8.44
N ARG A 155 1.83 -3.14 -8.66
CA ARG A 155 1.84 -4.32 -7.79
C ARG A 155 3.19 -5.05 -7.91
N VAL A 156 3.97 -5.08 -6.84
CA VAL A 156 5.26 -5.80 -6.72
C VAL A 156 5.24 -6.72 -5.51
N VAL A 157 5.23 -8.02 -5.75
CA VAL A 157 5.10 -9.08 -4.74
C VAL A 157 6.49 -9.48 -4.25
N SER A 158 6.73 -9.51 -2.93
CA SER A 158 8.05 -9.91 -2.41
C SER A 158 8.25 -11.41 -2.26
N SER A 159 7.20 -12.16 -1.94
CA SER A 159 7.25 -13.62 -1.75
C SER A 159 5.90 -14.27 -1.99
N ALA A 160 5.90 -15.57 -2.28
CA ALA A 160 4.69 -16.29 -2.67
C ALA A 160 3.59 -16.26 -1.58
N ASP A 161 3.97 -16.23 -0.31
CA ASP A 161 3.06 -16.12 0.84
C ASP A 161 2.49 -14.70 1.03
N LEU A 162 3.08 -13.69 0.39
CA LEU A 162 2.60 -12.30 0.36
C LEU A 162 1.85 -11.96 -0.93
N LYS A 163 1.45 -12.98 -1.69
CA LYS A 163 0.54 -12.82 -2.82
C LYS A 163 -0.91 -12.99 -2.35
N GLU A 164 -1.74 -11.99 -2.59
CA GLU A 164 -3.17 -12.07 -2.38
C GLU A 164 -3.82 -13.14 -3.27
N ALA A 165 -4.87 -13.80 -2.76
CA ALA A 165 -5.54 -14.91 -3.45
C ALA A 165 -6.15 -14.52 -4.81
N ASN A 166 -6.54 -13.25 -4.97
CA ASN A 166 -7.00 -12.68 -6.22
C ASN A 166 -6.77 -11.16 -6.26
N PRO A 167 -6.69 -10.54 -7.47
CA PRO A 167 -6.45 -9.10 -7.63
C PRO A 167 -7.53 -8.17 -7.08
N LEU A 168 -8.72 -8.68 -6.71
CA LEU A 168 -9.71 -7.85 -6.00
C LEU A 168 -9.39 -7.70 -4.52
N GLY A 169 -8.51 -8.54 -3.96
CA GLY A 169 -8.21 -8.60 -2.54
C GLY A 169 -9.41 -9.03 -1.70
N LEU A 170 -10.39 -9.74 -2.29
CA LEU A 170 -11.62 -10.16 -1.61
C LEU A 170 -11.61 -11.65 -1.27
N PRO A 171 -12.26 -12.09 -0.17
CA PRO A 171 -12.42 -13.52 0.11
C PRO A 171 -13.40 -14.12 -0.91
N LEU A 172 -12.86 -14.87 -1.88
CA LEU A 172 -13.62 -15.54 -2.93
C LEU A 172 -13.30 -17.05 -2.93
N PRO A 173 -14.23 -17.91 -3.37
CA PRO A 173 -13.96 -19.34 -3.55
C PRO A 173 -12.73 -19.56 -4.45
N THR A 174 -11.92 -20.58 -4.13
CA THR A 174 -10.64 -20.84 -4.80
C THR A 174 -10.75 -20.94 -6.33
N ALA A 175 -11.80 -21.59 -6.83
CA ALA A 175 -12.04 -21.71 -8.27
C ALA A 175 -12.24 -20.34 -8.94
N LEU A 176 -13.04 -19.46 -8.32
CA LEU A 176 -13.28 -18.12 -8.83
C LEU A 176 -12.03 -17.25 -8.73
N SER A 177 -11.31 -17.32 -7.59
CA SER A 177 -10.03 -16.62 -7.41
C SER A 177 -9.05 -16.98 -8.53
N LYS A 178 -8.88 -18.28 -8.85
CA LYS A 178 -7.96 -18.72 -9.90
C LYS A 178 -8.32 -18.16 -11.29
N VAL A 179 -9.59 -18.27 -11.69
CA VAL A 179 -10.06 -17.75 -12.99
C VAL A 179 -9.87 -16.24 -13.07
N LEU A 180 -10.23 -15.53 -12.01
CA LEU A 180 -10.11 -14.08 -11.95
C LEU A 180 -8.66 -13.61 -12.01
N THR A 181 -7.77 -14.26 -11.25
CA THR A 181 -6.33 -13.97 -11.28
C THR A 181 -5.77 -14.19 -12.69
N GLN A 182 -6.09 -15.31 -13.34
CA GLN A 182 -5.64 -15.58 -14.70
C GLN A 182 -6.13 -14.52 -15.69
N ALA A 183 -7.41 -14.14 -15.61
CA ALA A 183 -7.98 -13.14 -16.51
C ALA A 183 -7.34 -11.75 -16.31
N ILE A 184 -7.25 -11.27 -15.07
CA ILE A 184 -6.72 -9.93 -14.77
C ILE A 184 -5.22 -9.86 -15.05
N GLU A 185 -4.43 -10.85 -14.61
CA GLU A 185 -2.97 -10.81 -14.78
C GLU A 185 -2.52 -11.00 -16.23
N SER A 186 -3.39 -11.50 -17.11
CA SER A 186 -3.12 -11.50 -18.56
C SER A 186 -3.04 -10.10 -19.17
N VAL A 187 -3.68 -9.12 -18.53
CA VAL A 187 -3.72 -7.71 -18.97
C VAL A 187 -2.87 -6.83 -18.05
N PHE A 188 -2.98 -7.07 -16.74
CA PHE A 188 -2.34 -6.31 -15.68
C PHE A 188 -1.49 -7.25 -14.80
N PRO A 189 -0.35 -7.75 -15.29
CA PRO A 189 0.45 -8.69 -14.53
C PRO A 189 1.06 -8.03 -13.28
N ALA A 190 1.04 -8.75 -12.16
CA ALA A 190 1.83 -8.36 -11.00
C ALA A 190 3.32 -8.65 -11.26
N LYS A 191 4.18 -7.80 -10.72
CA LYS A 191 5.64 -7.98 -10.77
C LYS A 191 6.11 -8.71 -9.52
N TRP A 192 7.28 -9.31 -9.61
CA TRP A 192 7.97 -9.93 -8.48
C TRP A 192 9.26 -9.16 -8.21
N VAL A 193 9.69 -9.10 -6.95
CA VAL A 193 11.03 -8.60 -6.64
C VAL A 193 12.05 -9.51 -7.30
N GLU A 194 13.03 -8.93 -7.99
CA GLU A 194 14.18 -9.70 -8.49
C GLU A 194 14.88 -10.34 -7.30
N GLN A 195 14.81 -11.67 -7.20
CA GLN A 195 15.65 -12.42 -6.29
C GLN A 195 17.08 -12.32 -6.81
N LYS A 196 17.85 -11.34 -6.34
CA LYS A 196 19.30 -11.36 -6.56
C LYS A 196 19.79 -12.68 -5.97
N PRO A 197 20.46 -13.55 -6.76
CA PRO A 197 21.01 -14.79 -6.22
C PRO A 197 21.88 -14.41 -5.03
N LYS A 198 21.61 -15.02 -3.86
CA LYS A 198 22.47 -14.85 -2.70
C LYS A 198 23.89 -15.20 -3.16
N LEU A 199 24.83 -14.28 -3.00
CA LEU A 199 26.26 -14.51 -3.17
C LEU A 199 26.72 -15.50 -2.07
N VAL A 200 26.31 -16.77 -2.17
CA VAL A 200 26.80 -17.87 -1.34
C VAL A 200 28.02 -18.52 -2.02
N ALA A 201 28.27 -18.22 -3.29
CA ALA A 201 29.41 -18.76 -4.03
C ALA A 201 30.76 -18.09 -3.67
N ALA A 202 30.77 -16.95 -2.98
CA ALA A 202 32.01 -16.24 -2.65
C ALA A 202 32.69 -16.73 -1.36
N GLN A 203 32.03 -17.54 -0.53
CA GLN A 203 32.62 -18.04 0.72
C GLN A 203 33.30 -19.41 0.58
N VAL A 204 33.08 -20.13 -0.54
CA VAL A 204 33.70 -21.45 -0.76
C VAL A 204 35.10 -21.34 -1.37
N GLU A 205 35.41 -20.25 -2.09
CA GLU A 205 36.75 -20.05 -2.67
C GLU A 205 37.79 -19.57 -1.62
N ASP A 206 37.37 -18.82 -0.59
CA ASP A 206 38.28 -18.36 0.46
C ASP A 206 38.71 -19.47 1.44
N GLU A 207 37.83 -20.43 1.76
CA GLU A 207 38.19 -21.57 2.62
C GLU A 207 39.13 -22.56 1.92
N GLN A 208 38.96 -22.78 0.61
CA GLN A 208 39.86 -23.68 -0.14
C GLN A 208 41.24 -23.07 -0.41
N GLN A 209 41.38 -21.75 -0.46
CA GLN A 209 42.70 -21.12 -0.56
C GLN A 209 43.45 -21.11 0.77
N GLN A 210 42.77 -21.02 1.92
CA GLN A 210 43.43 -21.06 3.23
C GLN A 210 43.93 -22.45 3.65
N GLU A 211 43.27 -23.54 3.27
CA GLU A 211 43.76 -24.91 3.57
C GLU A 211 44.93 -25.35 2.67
N SER A 212 45.16 -24.70 1.53
CA SER A 212 46.27 -25.05 0.63
C SER A 212 47.63 -24.43 1.01
N VAL A 213 47.66 -23.59 2.04
CA VAL A 213 48.86 -22.84 2.49
C VAL A 213 49.24 -23.17 3.95
N ALA A 214 48.71 -24.25 4.52
CA ALA A 214 49.09 -24.76 5.84
C ALA A 214 49.99 -26.01 5.74
#